data_AF-A0A3B0TAH1-F1
#
_entry.id   AF-A0A3B0TAH1-F1
#
_cell.length_a   1.000
_cell.length_b   1.000
_cell.length_c   1.000
_cell.angle_alpha   90.00
_cell.angle_beta   90.00
_cell.angle_gamma   90.00
#
_symmetry.space_group_name_H-M   'P 1'
#
loop_
_entity.id
_entity.type
_entity.pdbx_description
1 polymer ?
#
loop_
_entity_poly.entity_id
_entity_poly.type
_entity_poly.pdbx_seq_one_letter_code
_entity_poly.pdbx_strand_id
1 'polypeptide(L)'
;MALLWLILGITSAIALLISYYWIKYGIPWYSLFTSLLGVFIFLFAVAWVIGAMYKGEPFAASSGMLTFGLPGILLILVGWKLSKQEKETK
;
A
#
# COMPACT_ATOMS: atom_id res chain seq x y z
N MET A 1 12.72 -11.20 -12.22
CA MET A 1 11.32 -10.89 -12.64
C MET A 1 10.27 -11.70 -11.87
N ALA A 2 10.33 -13.04 -11.84
CA ALA A 2 9.33 -13.86 -11.11
C ALA A 2 9.29 -13.58 -9.59
N LEU A 3 10.46 -13.35 -8.97
CA LEU A 3 10.59 -13.09 -7.53
C LEU A 3 9.91 -11.78 -7.10
N LEU A 4 9.86 -10.77 -7.99
CA LEU A 4 9.16 -9.50 -7.75
C LEU A 4 7.65 -9.68 -7.74
N TRP A 5 7.12 -10.44 -8.71
CA TRP A 5 5.70 -10.78 -8.77
C TRP A 5 5.26 -11.64 -7.60
N LEU A 6 6.12 -12.54 -7.13
CA LEU A 6 5.88 -13.38 -5.97
C LEU A 6 5.83 -12.54 -4.68
N ILE A 7 6.77 -11.62 -4.50
CA ILE A 7 6.74 -10.68 -3.36
C ILE A 7 5.48 -9.79 -3.43
N LEU A 8 5.12 -9.28 -4.60
CA LEU A 8 3.88 -8.50 -4.79
C LEU A 8 2.64 -9.32 -4.41
N GLY A 9 2.59 -10.58 -4.86
CA GLY A 9 1.51 -11.52 -4.55
C GLY A 9 1.39 -11.76 -3.05
N ILE A 10 2.49 -12.11 -2.37
CA ILE A 10 2.51 -12.36 -0.92
C ILE A 10 2.08 -11.10 -0.16
N THR A 11 2.58 -9.94 -0.55
CA THR A 11 2.29 -8.70 0.17
C THR A 11 0.86 -8.22 -0.09
N SER A 12 0.29 -8.48 -1.27
CA SER A 12 -1.15 -8.27 -1.53
C SER A 12 -2.04 -9.21 -0.71
N ALA A 13 -1.62 -10.48 -0.54
CA ALA A 13 -2.35 -11.45 0.25
C ALA A 13 -2.36 -11.06 1.73
N ILE A 14 -1.24 -10.57 2.25
CA ILE A 14 -1.14 -10.04 3.63
C ILE A 14 -2.04 -8.81 3.80
N ALA A 15 -2.08 -7.90 2.82
CA ALA A 15 -2.97 -6.73 2.84
C ALA A 15 -4.46 -7.13 2.89
N LEU A 16 -4.86 -8.14 2.11
CA LEU A 16 -6.23 -8.70 2.14
C LEU A 16 -6.56 -9.38 3.47
N LEU A 17 -5.59 -10.07 4.06
CA LEU A 17 -5.76 -10.74 5.36
C LEU A 17 -5.97 -9.72 6.49
N ILE A 18 -5.19 -8.63 6.48
CA ILE A 18 -5.36 -7.49 7.39
C ILE A 18 -6.74 -6.83 7.18
N SER A 19 -7.14 -6.64 5.92
CA SER A 19 -8.46 -6.10 5.58
C SER A 19 -9.61 -6.96 6.12
N TYR A 20 -9.48 -8.29 6.00
CA TYR A 20 -10.46 -9.24 6.50
C TYR A 20 -10.61 -9.14 8.04
N TYR A 21 -9.49 -9.06 8.76
CA TYR A 21 -9.53 -8.84 10.21
C TYR A 21 -10.14 -7.48 10.59
N TRP A 22 -9.87 -6.43 9.83
CA TRP A 22 -10.40 -5.08 10.09
C TRP A 22 -11.92 -4.97 9.87
N ILE A 23 -12.48 -5.70 8.89
CA ILE A 23 -13.94 -5.82 8.71
C ILE A 23 -14.56 -6.51 9.93
N LYS A 24 -13.89 -7.54 10.45
CA LYS A 24 -14.35 -8.28 11.64
C LYS A 24 -14.41 -7.43 12.91
N TYR A 25 -13.62 -6.34 13.00
CA TYR A 25 -13.59 -5.43 14.16
C TYR A 25 -14.50 -4.19 14.00
N GLY A 26 -15.35 -4.12 12.97
CA GLY A 26 -16.37 -3.06 12.84
C GLY A 26 -15.82 -1.70 12.39
N ILE A 27 -14.70 -1.70 11.66
CA ILE A 27 -14.09 -0.50 11.07
C ILE A 27 -14.86 -0.15 9.78
N PRO A 28 -15.16 1.13 9.52
CA PRO A 28 -15.92 1.56 8.35
C PRO A 28 -15.22 1.15 7.05
N TRP A 29 -16.02 0.73 6.07
CA TRP A 29 -15.51 0.24 4.78
C TRP A 29 -14.63 1.27 4.04
N TYR A 30 -14.91 2.58 4.21
CA TYR A 30 -14.13 3.67 3.61
C TYR A 30 -12.70 3.76 4.17
N SER A 31 -12.51 3.68 5.49
CA SER A 31 -11.16 3.71 6.10
C SER A 31 -10.33 2.50 5.65
N LEU A 32 -11.00 1.36 5.53
CA LEU A 32 -10.45 0.11 5.03
C LEU A 32 -9.98 0.21 3.58
N PHE A 33 -10.85 0.69 2.68
CA PHE A 33 -10.50 0.88 1.27
C PHE A 33 -9.32 1.84 1.10
N THR A 34 -9.33 2.95 1.85
CA THR A 34 -8.28 3.98 1.76
C THR A 34 -6.92 3.43 2.23
N SER A 35 -6.90 2.66 3.32
CA SER A 35 -5.68 2.03 3.82
C SER A 35 -5.16 0.94 2.87
N LEU A 36 -6.07 0.10 2.33
CA LEU A 36 -5.71 -0.97 1.40
C LEU A 36 -5.16 -0.43 0.07
N LEU A 37 -5.79 0.62 -0.48
CA LEU A 37 -5.28 1.33 -1.66
C LEU A 37 -3.90 1.92 -1.42
N GLY A 38 -3.67 2.53 -0.25
CA GLY A 38 -2.37 3.07 0.11
C GLY A 38 -1.28 2.01 0.18
N VAL A 39 -1.56 0.87 0.81
CA VAL A 39 -0.64 -0.27 0.86
C VAL A 39 -0.35 -0.81 -0.53
N PHE A 40 -1.38 -0.99 -1.37
CA PHE A 40 -1.21 -1.48 -2.74
C PHE A 40 -0.33 -0.55 -3.58
N ILE A 41 -0.61 0.75 -3.55
CA ILE A 41 0.14 1.77 -4.29
C ILE A 41 1.59 1.86 -3.80
N PHE A 42 1.81 1.75 -2.49
CA PHE A 42 3.16 1.75 -1.93
C PHE A 42 3.95 0.51 -2.37
N LEU A 43 3.34 -0.67 -2.36
CA LEU A 43 3.98 -1.91 -2.84
C LEU A 43 4.27 -1.86 -4.33
N PHE A 44 3.36 -1.27 -5.11
CA PHE A 44 3.57 -1.02 -6.53
C PHE A 44 4.79 -0.12 -6.76
N ALA A 45 4.95 0.94 -5.95
CA ALA A 45 6.12 1.81 -6.02
C ALA A 45 7.43 1.05 -5.73
N VAL A 46 7.45 0.18 -4.72
CA VAL A 46 8.62 -0.65 -4.39
C VAL A 46 8.97 -1.58 -5.55
N ALA A 47 7.97 -2.25 -6.12
CA ALA A 47 8.18 -3.12 -7.27
C ALA A 47 8.67 -2.37 -8.51
N TRP A 48 8.16 -1.15 -8.72
CA TRP A 48 8.61 -0.26 -9.80
C TRP A 48 10.09 0.13 -9.64
N VAL A 49 10.50 0.54 -8.43
CA VAL A 49 11.89 0.90 -8.12
C VAL A 49 12.84 -0.25 -8.43
N ILE A 50 12.50 -1.46 -7.98
CA ILE A 50 13.36 -2.64 -8.20
C ILE A 50 13.38 -3.03 -9.68
N GLY A 51 12.24 -2.89 -10.39
CA GLY A 51 12.18 -3.13 -11.83
C GLY A 51 13.04 -2.16 -12.65
N ALA A 52 13.02 -0.88 -12.28
CA ALA A 52 13.85 0.14 -12.92
C ALA A 52 15.35 -0.01 -12.60
N MET A 53 15.69 -0.39 -11.37
CA MET A 53 17.07 -0.74 -10.98
C MET A 53 17.61 -1.92 -11.80
N TYR A 54 16.78 -2.94 -12.04
CA TYR A 54 17.18 -4.10 -12.85
C TYR A 54 17.44 -3.74 -14.32
N LYS A 55 16.80 -2.69 -14.84
CA LYS A 55 17.03 -2.15 -16.18
C LYS A 55 18.22 -1.17 -16.25
N GLY A 56 18.85 -0.87 -15.11
CA GLY A 56 19.93 0.11 -15.05
C GLY A 56 19.46 1.56 -15.26
N GLU A 57 18.17 1.84 -15.03
CA GLU A 57 17.56 3.16 -15.23
C GLU A 57 17.25 3.82 -13.86
N PRO A 58 18.25 4.40 -13.17
CA PRO A 58 18.07 4.94 -11.82
C PRO A 58 17.09 6.11 -11.79
N PHE A 59 16.94 6.85 -12.89
CA PHE A 59 15.98 7.96 -13.02
C PHE A 59 14.53 7.47 -13.09
N ALA A 60 14.29 6.31 -13.71
CA ALA A 60 12.98 5.66 -13.75
C ALA A 60 12.60 5.07 -12.36
N ALA A 61 13.61 4.70 -11.57
CA ALA A 61 13.41 4.21 -10.21
C ALA A 61 12.97 5.34 -9.27
N SER A 62 13.70 6.46 -9.24
CA SER A 62 13.38 7.60 -8.39
C SER A 62 12.05 8.27 -8.75
N SER A 63 11.74 8.40 -10.04
CA SER A 63 10.44 8.91 -10.50
C SER A 63 9.29 8.00 -10.06
N GLY A 64 9.39 6.68 -10.22
CA GLY A 64 8.37 5.75 -9.74
C GLY A 64 8.13 5.82 -8.22
N MET A 65 9.19 6.05 -7.45
CA MET A 65 9.08 6.22 -6.00
C MET A 65 8.37 7.52 -5.60
N LEU A 66 8.63 8.61 -6.32
CA LEU A 66 7.94 9.90 -6.12
C LEU A 66 6.48 9.85 -6.59
N THR A 67 6.21 9.23 -7.72
CA THR A 67 4.87 9.19 -8.32
C THR A 67 3.94 8.21 -7.63
N PHE A 68 4.45 7.08 -7.13
CA PHE A 68 3.63 6.04 -6.49
C PHE A 68 3.91 5.89 -4.99
N GLY A 69 5.16 6.01 -4.54
CA GLY A 69 5.52 5.77 -3.13
C GLY A 69 4.98 6.83 -2.19
N LEU A 70 5.12 8.11 -2.56
CA LEU A 70 4.62 9.27 -1.80
C LEU A 70 3.09 9.25 -1.62
N PRO A 71 2.27 9.10 -2.67
CA PRO A 71 0.83 9.00 -2.51
C PRO A 71 0.40 7.71 -1.79
N GLY A 72 1.14 6.60 -1.96
CA GLY A 72 0.90 5.37 -1.20
C GLY A 72 1.05 5.58 0.30
N ILE A 73 2.14 6.20 0.74
CA ILE A 73 2.37 6.54 2.16
C ILE A 73 1.29 7.50 2.68
N LEU A 74 0.94 8.52 1.91
CA LEU A 74 -0.11 9.49 2.30
C LEU A 74 -1.46 8.80 2.50
N LEU A 75 -1.85 7.90 1.61
CA LEU A 75 -3.10 7.14 1.73
C LEU A 75 -3.10 6.19 2.93
N ILE A 76 -1.97 5.56 3.25
CA ILE A 76 -1.82 4.74 4.46
C ILE A 76 -2.01 5.60 5.72
N LEU A 77 -1.37 6.76 5.79
CA LEU A 77 -1.48 7.70 6.92
C LEU A 77 -2.91 8.23 7.09
N VAL A 78 -3.57 8.59 6.00
CA VAL A 78 -4.96 9.06 6.01
C VAL A 78 -5.90 7.94 6.45
N GLY A 79 -5.74 6.73 5.91
CA GLY A 79 -6.52 5.55 6.33
C GLY A 79 -6.38 5.26 7.82
N TRP A 80 -5.16 5.35 8.36
CA TRP A 80 -4.91 5.16 9.79
C TRP A 80 -5.53 6.27 10.65
N LYS A 81 -5.43 7.54 10.23
CA LYS A 81 -6.05 8.67 10.93
C LYS A 81 -7.57 8.52 10.99
N LEU A 82 -8.20 8.14 9.87
CA LEU A 82 -9.64 7.88 9.79
C LEU A 82 -10.07 6.75 10.73
N SER A 83 -9.29 5.66 10.76
CA SER A 83 -9.56 4.54 11.68
C SER A 83 -9.47 4.94 13.16
N LYS A 84 -8.53 5.82 13.50
CA LYS A 84 -8.34 6.30 14.87
C LYS A 84 -9.45 7.26 15.30
N GLN A 85 -9.88 8.19 14.44
CA GLN A 85 -10.98 9.11 14.74
C GLN A 85 -12.32 8.36 14.93
N GLU A 86 -12.55 7.30 14.17
CA GLU A 86 -13.76 6.49 14.35
C GLU A 86 -13.81 5.76 15.70
N LYS A 87 -12.66 5.35 16.24
CA LYS A 87 -12.55 4.75 17.57
C LYS A 87 -12.74 5.75 18.72
N GLU A 88 -12.52 7.04 18.49
CA GLU A 88 -12.72 8.10 19.50
C GLU A 88 -14.16 8.64 19.52
N THR A 89 -14.97 8.33 18.50
CA THR A 89 -16.35 8.82 18.36
C THR A 89 -17.42 7.77 18.77
N LYS A 90 -17.01 6.51 18.99
CA LYS A 90 -17.85 5.43 19.54
C LYS A 90 -17.50 5.17 20.99
#